data_AF-A0A314YAF3-F1
#
_entry.id   AF-A0A314YAF3-F1
#
_cell.length_a   1.000
_cell.length_b   1.000
_cell.length_c   1.000
_cell.angle_alpha   90.00
_cell.angle_beta   90.00
_cell.angle_gamma   90.00
#
_symmetry.space_group_name_H-M   'P 1'
#
loop_
_entity.id
_entity.type
_entity.pdbx_description
1 polymer ?
#
loop_
_entity_poly.entity_id
_entity_poly.type
_entity_poly.pdbx_seq_one_letter_code
_entity_poly.pdbx_strand_id
1 'polypeptide(L)'
;MLLDSGNFAVKVNIEAADQLWESFDYPSDTLLPSMLLGFDSKSGKRNVLTAWKSESDPSTGMFLAGLTPQVPSQVPAMDDGNLSGFYLDDNVKQGTKYFSYNFLDKTVAYIDITSEGILKLMYSVNGENWNLSWVAQENSCDKYGACGPLGFVKASESPTSIRECLKGFVPKSDEEWSEGNRTGGCVWQTKLSCESNTNKSVTLRGKGDGFSKMVGLKVPDFHEYIMSSDAEECKIQCLNNCSCLAYAYVNAEFSFLSHAVCITNSFCQMKEIE
;
A
#
# COMPACT_ATOMS: atom_id res chain seq x y z
N MET A 1 -26.14 -1.63 24.93
CA MET A 1 -27.12 -1.08 23.97
C MET A 1 -26.55 -1.28 22.58
N LEU A 2 -27.34 -1.79 21.65
CA LEU A 2 -26.94 -1.93 20.25
C LEU A 2 -27.38 -0.67 19.50
N LEU A 3 -26.44 -0.02 18.81
CA LEU A 3 -26.70 1.17 17.99
C LEU A 3 -27.04 0.78 16.54
N ASP A 4 -27.66 1.69 15.79
CA ASP A 4 -27.99 1.48 14.37
C ASP A 4 -26.74 1.26 13.48
N SER A 5 -25.57 1.70 13.94
CA SER A 5 -24.28 1.41 13.29
C SER A 5 -23.84 -0.04 13.43
N GLY A 6 -24.49 -0.85 14.27
CA GLY A 6 -24.05 -2.19 14.67
C GLY A 6 -23.10 -2.18 15.87
N ASN A 7 -22.71 -1.01 16.40
CA ASN A 7 -21.86 -0.94 17.58
C ASN A 7 -22.63 -1.34 18.84
N PHE A 8 -22.16 -2.38 19.52
CA PHE A 8 -22.62 -2.74 20.86
C PHE A 8 -21.82 -1.95 21.91
N ALA A 9 -22.50 -1.05 22.62
CA ALA A 9 -21.90 -0.17 23.62
C ALA A 9 -22.41 -0.47 25.04
N VAL A 10 -21.50 -0.48 26.02
CA VAL A 10 -21.81 -0.56 27.45
C VAL A 10 -21.55 0.80 28.08
N LYS A 11 -22.59 1.38 28.71
CA LYS A 11 -22.55 2.71 29.34
C LYS A 11 -22.79 2.56 30.85
N VAL A 12 -22.07 3.34 31.65
CA VAL A 12 -22.22 3.32 33.13
C VAL A 12 -23.44 4.11 33.57
N ASN A 13 -23.68 5.26 32.92
CA ASN A 13 -24.85 6.09 33.14
C ASN A 13 -25.43 6.45 31.76
N ILE A 14 -26.75 6.32 31.59
CA ILE A 14 -27.43 6.61 30.31
C ILE A 14 -27.41 8.12 30.04
N GLU A 15 -27.33 8.95 31.08
CA GLU A 15 -27.33 10.41 30.99
C GLU A 15 -25.92 11.03 30.85
N ALA A 16 -24.87 10.29 31.20
CA ALA A 16 -23.49 10.73 30.97
C ALA A 16 -23.00 10.15 29.64
N ALA A 17 -22.23 10.92 28.88
CA ALA A 17 -21.55 10.43 27.67
C ALA A 17 -20.41 9.43 27.97
N ASP A 18 -20.26 9.01 29.24
CA ASP A 18 -19.20 8.11 29.70
C ASP A 18 -19.49 6.67 29.29
N GLN A 19 -18.97 6.33 28.12
CA GLN A 19 -18.96 4.99 27.55
C GLN A 19 -17.84 4.16 28.17
N LEU A 20 -18.17 2.99 28.73
CA LEU A 20 -17.21 2.11 29.40
C LEU A 20 -16.50 1.18 28.41
N TRP A 21 -17.24 0.69 27.42
CA TRP A 21 -16.77 -0.29 26.45
C TRP A 21 -17.59 -0.23 25.16
N GLU A 22 -16.96 -0.57 24.04
CA GLU A 22 -17.63 -0.69 22.75
C GLU A 22 -17.04 -1.77 21.86
N SER A 23 -17.90 -2.43 21.09
CA SER A 23 -17.48 -3.51 20.18
C SER A 23 -16.59 -3.03 19.04
N PHE A 24 -16.75 -1.78 18.60
CA PHE A 24 -15.98 -1.21 17.49
C PHE A 24 -14.48 -1.07 17.82
N ASP A 25 -14.12 -1.10 19.10
CA ASP A 25 -12.74 -1.12 19.57
C ASP A 25 -12.09 -2.52 19.53
N TYR A 26 -12.89 -3.56 19.25
CA TYR A 26 -12.46 -4.95 19.23
C TYR A 26 -12.99 -5.65 17.98
N PRO A 27 -12.56 -5.24 16.77
CA PRO A 27 -12.98 -5.88 15.53
C PRO A 27 -12.58 -7.36 15.49
N SER A 28 -13.40 -8.17 14.82
CA SER A 28 -13.11 -9.57 14.48
C SER A 28 -12.54 -9.63 13.06
N ASP A 29 -13.15 -10.36 12.14
CA ASP A 29 -12.77 -10.48 10.73
C ASP A 29 -13.37 -9.39 9.83
N THR A 30 -14.33 -8.62 10.35
CA THR A 30 -15.16 -7.69 9.58
C THR A 30 -15.03 -6.25 10.07
N LEU A 31 -14.89 -5.32 9.13
CA LEU A 31 -15.00 -3.88 9.31
C LEU A 31 -16.37 -3.42 8.78
N LEU A 32 -17.15 -2.76 9.64
CA LEU A 32 -18.43 -2.15 9.31
C LEU A 32 -18.27 -0.64 9.03
N PRO A 33 -19.27 0.02 8.44
CA PRO A 33 -19.22 1.46 8.22
C PRO A 33 -18.98 2.22 9.54
N SER A 34 -18.15 3.26 9.47
CA SER A 34 -17.71 4.09 10.61
C SER A 34 -16.84 3.39 11.66
N MET A 35 -16.53 2.09 11.52
CA MET A 35 -15.50 1.46 12.34
C MET A 35 -14.11 2.00 11.97
N LEU A 36 -13.22 2.09 12.95
CA LEU A 36 -11.85 2.56 12.77
C LEU A 36 -10.90 1.36 12.67
N LEU A 37 -10.28 1.16 11.51
CA LEU A 37 -9.15 0.25 11.32
C LEU A 37 -7.86 1.05 11.41
N GLY A 38 -6.93 0.71 12.30
CA GLY A 38 -5.77 1.58 12.49
C GLY A 38 -5.09 1.46 13.83
N PHE A 39 -4.33 2.48 14.19
CA PHE A 39 -3.60 2.50 15.44
C PHE A 39 -3.38 3.91 15.98
N ASP A 40 -3.15 3.97 17.29
CA ASP A 40 -2.61 5.13 18.00
C ASP A 40 -1.37 4.67 18.78
N SER A 41 -0.22 5.17 18.34
CA SER A 41 1.09 4.87 18.91
C SER A 41 1.24 5.32 20.37
N LYS A 42 0.52 6.35 20.82
CA LYS A 42 0.64 6.88 22.19
C LYS A 42 -0.15 6.08 23.19
N SER A 43 -1.39 5.72 22.86
CA SER A 43 -2.21 4.85 23.71
C SER A 43 -1.85 3.38 23.57
N GLY A 44 -1.16 3.00 22.49
CA GLY A 44 -0.87 1.60 22.13
C GLY A 44 -2.08 0.87 21.54
N LYS A 45 -3.20 1.57 21.32
CA LYS A 45 -4.42 0.99 20.75
C LYS A 45 -4.19 0.64 19.28
N ARG A 46 -4.61 -0.56 18.90
CA ARG A 46 -4.48 -1.07 17.53
C ARG A 46 -5.70 -1.90 17.16
N ASN A 47 -6.40 -1.44 16.14
CA ASN A 47 -7.57 -2.09 15.56
C ASN A 47 -7.13 -2.76 14.26
N VAL A 48 -7.18 -4.09 14.24
CA VAL A 48 -6.88 -4.93 13.06
C VAL A 48 -7.99 -5.93 12.86
N LEU A 49 -8.25 -6.30 11.61
CA LEU A 49 -9.10 -7.44 11.32
C LEU A 49 -8.30 -8.72 11.51
N THR A 50 -8.94 -9.71 12.10
CA THR A 50 -8.40 -11.04 12.36
C THR A 50 -9.28 -12.07 11.69
N ALA A 51 -8.73 -12.74 10.69
CA ALA A 51 -9.46 -13.77 9.95
C ALA A 51 -9.93 -14.88 10.87
N TRP A 52 -11.09 -15.45 10.55
CA TRP A 52 -11.50 -16.72 11.13
C TRP A 52 -10.56 -17.83 10.69
N LYS A 53 -10.51 -18.90 11.49
CA LYS A 53 -9.72 -20.08 11.18
C LYS A 53 -10.28 -20.84 9.98
N SER A 54 -11.61 -20.85 9.81
CA SER A 54 -12.32 -21.35 8.63
C SER A 54 -13.74 -20.79 8.57
N GLU A 55 -14.46 -21.00 7.48
CA GLU A 55 -15.87 -20.59 7.35
C GLU A 55 -16.79 -21.15 8.45
N SER A 56 -16.46 -22.33 8.99
CA SER A 56 -17.22 -22.97 10.07
C SER A 56 -16.65 -22.77 11.48
N ASP A 57 -15.46 -22.17 11.60
CA ASP A 57 -14.74 -22.01 12.87
C ASP A 57 -14.33 -20.54 13.06
N PRO A 58 -15.11 -19.76 13.83
CA PRO A 58 -14.85 -18.34 14.06
C PRO A 58 -13.72 -18.08 15.07
N SER A 59 -12.99 -19.11 15.50
CA SER A 59 -11.77 -18.90 16.30
C SER A 59 -10.68 -18.20 15.49
N THR A 60 -9.70 -17.64 16.20
CA THR A 60 -8.59 -16.88 15.63
C THR A 60 -7.83 -17.66 14.56
N GLY A 61 -7.86 -17.15 13.33
CA GLY A 61 -7.09 -17.65 12.20
C GLY A 61 -5.68 -17.07 12.12
N MET A 62 -5.00 -17.34 11.00
CA MET A 62 -3.59 -17.00 10.79
C MET A 62 -3.36 -15.62 10.15
N PHE A 63 -4.41 -15.00 9.61
CA PHE A 63 -4.28 -13.79 8.81
C PHE A 63 -4.81 -12.57 9.54
N LEU A 64 -4.07 -11.46 9.42
CA LEU A 64 -4.42 -10.16 9.97
C LEU A 64 -4.43 -9.12 8.85
N ALA A 65 -5.38 -8.20 8.89
CA ALA A 65 -5.40 -7.02 8.04
C ALA A 65 -5.41 -5.75 8.89
N GLY A 66 -4.56 -4.79 8.53
CA GLY A 66 -4.47 -3.53 9.25
C GLY A 66 -3.48 -2.56 8.63
N LEU A 67 -3.46 -1.35 9.19
CA LEU A 67 -2.54 -0.30 8.74
C LEU A 67 -1.18 -0.44 9.41
N THR A 68 -0.18 0.11 8.72
CA THR A 68 1.21 0.14 9.16
C THR A 68 1.72 1.58 9.30
N PRO A 69 2.80 1.81 10.08
CA PRO A 69 3.34 3.16 10.29
C PRO A 69 4.07 3.77 9.08
N GLN A 70 4.26 3.05 7.97
CA GLN A 70 4.98 3.59 6.81
C GLN A 70 4.24 4.77 6.16
N VAL A 71 5.00 5.73 5.63
CA VAL A 71 4.49 6.96 4.99
C VAL A 71 5.13 7.11 3.60
N PRO A 72 4.36 7.32 2.51
CA PRO A 72 2.91 7.41 2.51
C PRO A 72 2.23 6.09 2.87
N SER A 73 1.00 6.19 3.37
CA SER A 73 0.19 5.03 3.71
C SER A 73 -0.07 4.16 2.49
N GLN A 74 0.23 2.86 2.60
CA GLN A 74 -0.05 1.87 1.57
C GLN A 74 -1.48 1.36 1.75
N VAL A 75 -2.46 2.19 1.36
CA VAL A 75 -3.86 1.76 1.28
C VAL A 75 -4.09 1.22 -0.14
N PRO A 76 -4.77 0.06 -0.30
CA PRO A 76 -5.06 -0.45 -1.62
C PRO A 76 -5.85 0.57 -2.45
N ALA A 77 -5.46 0.72 -3.72
CA ALA A 77 -6.21 1.54 -4.67
C ALA A 77 -7.55 0.83 -4.96
N MET A 78 -8.62 1.33 -4.36
CA MET A 78 -9.98 0.95 -4.70
C MET A 78 -10.38 1.83 -5.89
N ASP A 79 -10.66 1.23 -7.04
CA ASP A 79 -10.94 1.96 -8.28
C ASP A 79 -12.14 2.91 -8.06
N ASP A 80 -11.96 4.18 -8.43
CA ASP A 80 -12.82 5.34 -8.10
C ASP A 80 -14.12 5.35 -8.95
N GLY A 81 -14.64 4.18 -9.26
CA GLY A 81 -15.77 4.01 -10.17
C GLY A 81 -17.11 4.49 -9.63
N ASN A 82 -17.21 4.90 -8.35
CA ASN A 82 -18.36 5.61 -7.72
C ASN A 82 -18.34 5.68 -6.18
N LEU A 83 -17.31 5.22 -5.46
CA LEU A 83 -17.35 5.10 -3.98
C LEU A 83 -16.67 6.28 -3.26
N SER A 84 -17.28 7.46 -3.38
CA SER A 84 -17.03 8.58 -2.45
C SER A 84 -17.48 8.17 -1.04
N GLY A 85 -16.56 7.76 -0.19
CA GLY A 85 -16.92 7.28 1.15
C GLY A 85 -15.78 6.66 1.96
N PHE A 86 -14.59 6.51 1.40
CA PHE A 86 -13.41 6.09 2.15
C PHE A 86 -12.70 7.27 2.81
N TYR A 87 -12.31 7.11 4.06
CA TYR A 87 -11.62 8.13 4.86
C TYR A 87 -10.34 7.55 5.44
N LEU A 88 -9.23 8.24 5.21
CA LEU A 88 -7.95 7.96 5.83
C LEU A 88 -7.49 9.19 6.63
N ASP A 89 -7.45 9.07 7.94
CA ASP A 89 -6.84 10.03 8.85
C ASP A 89 -5.41 9.57 9.16
N ASP A 90 -4.42 10.24 8.57
CA ASP A 90 -2.99 9.95 8.75
C ASP A 90 -2.31 11.14 9.43
N ASN A 91 -2.23 11.10 10.76
CA ASN A 91 -1.65 12.16 11.56
C ASN A 91 -0.28 11.75 12.09
N VAL A 92 0.74 11.95 11.24
CA VAL A 92 2.14 11.64 11.54
C VAL A 92 2.63 12.31 12.83
N LYS A 93 2.21 13.55 13.12
CA LYS A 93 2.62 14.29 14.33
C LYS A 93 2.02 13.72 15.61
N GLN A 94 0.77 13.26 15.55
CA GLN A 94 0.10 12.65 16.69
C GLN A 94 0.45 11.16 16.82
N GLY A 95 0.95 10.54 15.75
CA GLY A 95 1.27 9.12 15.72
C GLY A 95 0.01 8.26 15.62
N THR A 96 -1.04 8.77 14.97
CA THR A 96 -2.33 8.11 14.78
C THR A 96 -2.59 7.90 13.30
N LYS A 97 -3.11 6.72 12.96
CA LYS A 97 -3.51 6.40 11.59
C LYS A 97 -4.77 5.56 11.62
N TYR A 98 -5.84 6.05 11.02
CA TYR A 98 -7.14 5.38 11.00
C TYR A 98 -7.76 5.42 9.61
N PHE A 99 -8.23 4.26 9.18
CA PHE A 99 -9.05 4.08 8.00
C PHE A 99 -10.48 3.77 8.44
N SER A 100 -11.43 4.40 7.78
CA SER A 100 -12.84 4.11 7.94
C SER A 100 -13.55 4.35 6.61
N TYR A 101 -14.80 3.90 6.52
CA TYR A 101 -15.60 4.19 5.36
C TYR A 101 -17.07 4.39 5.75
N ASN A 102 -17.78 5.19 4.97
CA ASN A 102 -19.21 5.37 5.10
C ASN A 102 -19.80 5.75 3.74
N PHE A 103 -20.79 4.99 3.27
CA PHE A 103 -21.45 5.23 1.99
C PHE A 103 -22.78 5.98 2.22
N LEU A 104 -23.05 7.01 1.43
CA LEU A 104 -24.17 7.93 1.65
C LEU A 104 -25.55 7.36 1.24
N ASP A 105 -25.59 6.34 0.38
CA ASP A 105 -26.83 5.76 -0.15
C ASP A 105 -27.36 4.61 0.72
N LYS A 106 -28.52 4.03 0.34
CA LYS A 106 -29.10 2.79 0.95
C LYS A 106 -28.25 1.52 0.71
N THR A 107 -26.95 1.69 0.54
CA THR A 107 -25.99 0.63 0.27
C THR A 107 -25.38 0.18 1.58
N VAL A 108 -25.70 -1.04 2.00
CA VAL A 108 -25.00 -1.68 3.13
C VAL A 108 -23.74 -2.31 2.59
N ALA A 109 -22.60 -2.07 3.23
CA ALA A 109 -21.33 -2.66 2.81
C ALA A 109 -20.48 -3.04 4.01
N TYR A 110 -19.72 -4.13 3.86
CA TYR A 110 -18.73 -4.57 4.83
C TYR A 110 -17.43 -4.94 4.13
N ILE A 111 -16.32 -4.79 4.85
CA ILE A 111 -15.01 -5.29 4.43
C ILE A 111 -14.65 -6.44 5.36
N ASP A 112 -14.41 -7.62 4.82
CA ASP A 112 -14.01 -8.80 5.59
C ASP A 112 -12.66 -9.37 5.14
N ILE A 113 -11.97 -10.04 6.05
CA ILE A 113 -10.81 -10.87 5.72
C ILE A 113 -11.18 -12.36 5.86
N THR A 114 -11.08 -13.07 4.75
CA THR A 114 -11.35 -14.51 4.70
C THR A 114 -10.28 -15.33 5.41
N SER A 115 -10.59 -16.59 5.73
CA SER A 115 -9.62 -17.55 6.31
C SER A 115 -8.38 -17.84 5.44
N GLU A 116 -8.41 -17.45 4.16
CA GLU A 116 -7.28 -17.53 3.22
C GLU A 116 -6.45 -16.23 3.18
N GLY A 117 -6.81 -15.23 3.98
CA GLY A 117 -6.12 -13.94 4.03
C GLY A 117 -6.49 -12.98 2.89
N ILE A 118 -7.61 -13.23 2.21
CA ILE A 118 -8.12 -12.36 1.14
C ILE A 118 -9.09 -11.35 1.75
N LEU A 119 -8.77 -10.06 1.61
CA LEU A 119 -9.66 -8.94 1.92
C LEU A 119 -10.65 -8.70 0.78
N LYS A 120 -11.93 -8.54 1.11
CA LYS A 120 -13.01 -8.27 0.15
C LYS A 120 -13.87 -7.11 0.64
N LEU A 121 -14.41 -6.34 -0.30
CA LEU A 121 -15.47 -5.36 -0.05
C LEU A 121 -16.76 -5.89 -0.68
N MET A 122 -17.73 -6.20 0.18
CA MET A 122 -19.05 -6.67 -0.22
C MET A 122 -20.05 -5.54 -0.03
N TYR A 123 -20.96 -5.36 -0.98
CA TYR A 123 -22.02 -4.36 -0.89
C TYR A 123 -23.38 -4.93 -1.29
N SER A 124 -24.44 -4.38 -0.74
CA SER A 124 -25.82 -4.70 -1.07
C SER A 124 -26.64 -3.43 -1.22
N VAL A 125 -27.27 -3.28 -2.37
CA VAL A 125 -28.19 -2.18 -2.64
C VAL A 125 -29.58 -2.59 -2.17
N ASN A 126 -30.18 -1.80 -1.27
CA ASN A 126 -31.50 -2.06 -0.68
C ASN A 126 -31.63 -3.41 0.06
N GLY A 127 -30.51 -4.08 0.38
CA GLY A 127 -30.51 -5.34 1.14
C GLY A 127 -30.96 -6.57 0.37
N GLU A 128 -30.93 -6.55 -0.98
CA GLU A 128 -31.36 -7.68 -1.80
C GLU A 128 -30.26 -8.75 -1.93
N ASN A 129 -29.22 -8.46 -2.70
CA ASN A 129 -28.11 -9.37 -2.97
C ASN A 129 -26.78 -8.73 -2.56
N TRP A 130 -25.85 -9.56 -2.10
CA TRP A 130 -24.46 -9.17 -1.86
C TRP A 130 -23.66 -9.29 -3.15
N ASN A 131 -22.98 -8.20 -3.52
CA ASN A 131 -22.14 -8.10 -4.69
C ASN A 131 -20.70 -7.79 -4.27
N LEU A 132 -19.73 -8.36 -4.99
CA LEU A 132 -18.31 -8.07 -4.78
C LEU A 132 -17.97 -6.74 -5.44
N SER A 133 -17.53 -5.75 -4.67
CA SER A 133 -17.03 -4.48 -5.20
C SER A 133 -15.54 -4.50 -5.46
N TRP A 134 -14.77 -5.13 -4.58
CA TRP A 134 -13.31 -5.08 -4.62
C TRP A 134 -12.67 -6.25 -3.87
N VAL A 135 -11.48 -6.68 -4.30
CA VAL A 135 -10.67 -7.72 -3.66
C VAL A 135 -9.19 -7.33 -3.67
N ALA A 136 -8.47 -7.58 -2.58
CA ALA A 136 -7.07 -7.14 -2.44
C ALA A 136 -6.05 -7.89 -3.30
N GLN A 137 -6.36 -9.14 -3.66
CA GLN A 137 -5.51 -9.99 -4.48
C GLN A 137 -6.33 -10.47 -5.67
N GLU A 138 -6.58 -9.58 -6.63
CA GLU A 138 -7.39 -9.90 -7.81
C GLU A 138 -6.66 -10.89 -8.71
N ASN A 139 -5.34 -10.73 -8.85
CA ASN A 139 -4.55 -11.56 -9.74
C ASN A 139 -3.16 -11.88 -9.14
N SER A 140 -2.40 -12.72 -9.87
CA SER A 140 -1.08 -13.17 -9.42
C SER A 140 -0.05 -12.05 -9.20
N CYS A 141 -0.26 -10.87 -9.77
CA CYS A 141 0.62 -9.70 -9.64
C CYS A 141 0.50 -9.04 -8.27
N ASP A 142 -0.66 -9.16 -7.62
CA ASP A 142 -0.95 -8.53 -6.33
C ASP A 142 -0.33 -9.32 -5.16
N LYS A 143 0.16 -10.55 -5.44
CA LYS A 143 0.91 -11.33 -4.47
C LYS A 143 2.24 -10.66 -4.19
N TYR A 144 2.46 -10.31 -2.92
CA TYR A 144 3.73 -9.78 -2.46
C TYR A 144 4.88 -10.71 -2.85
N GLY A 145 5.95 -10.16 -3.43
CA GLY A 145 7.10 -10.94 -3.89
C GLY A 145 6.82 -11.84 -5.10
N ALA A 146 5.75 -11.59 -5.88
CA ALA A 146 5.49 -12.33 -7.13
C ALA A 146 6.64 -12.24 -8.14
N CYS A 147 7.48 -11.20 -8.04
CA CYS A 147 8.71 -11.01 -8.79
C CYS A 147 9.91 -10.89 -7.85
N GLY A 148 11.08 -11.32 -8.34
CA GLY A 148 12.36 -11.00 -7.70
C GLY A 148 12.72 -9.51 -7.79
N PRO A 149 13.77 -9.08 -7.09
CA PRO A 149 14.21 -7.68 -7.07
C PRO A 149 14.42 -7.09 -8.48
N LEU A 150 14.03 -5.84 -8.69
CA LEU A 150 14.19 -5.10 -9.96
C LEU A 150 13.49 -5.72 -11.18
N GLY A 151 12.64 -6.74 -10.94
CA GLY A 151 11.68 -7.25 -11.89
C GLY A 151 10.31 -6.64 -11.66
N PHE A 152 9.49 -6.65 -12.70
CA PHE A 152 8.07 -6.30 -12.62
C PHE A 152 7.23 -7.37 -13.28
N VAL A 153 5.96 -7.39 -12.92
CA VAL A 153 4.97 -8.29 -13.51
C VAL A 153 4.02 -7.49 -14.37
N LYS A 154 3.77 -7.98 -15.58
CA LYS A 154 2.72 -7.46 -16.44
C LYS A 154 1.50 -8.36 -16.33
N ALA A 155 0.37 -7.79 -15.92
CA ALA A 155 -0.91 -8.46 -16.02
C ALA A 155 -1.16 -8.80 -17.49
N SER A 156 -1.43 -10.07 -17.77
CA SER A 156 -1.79 -10.56 -19.11
C SER A 156 -2.99 -11.49 -18.98
N GLU A 157 -3.84 -11.57 -20.00
CA GLU A 157 -4.96 -12.52 -20.05
C GLU A 157 -4.51 -14.00 -20.05
N SER A 158 -3.21 -14.26 -20.21
CA SER A 158 -2.62 -15.59 -20.13
C SER A 158 -2.37 -16.02 -18.68
N PRO A 159 -2.55 -17.31 -18.33
CA PRO A 159 -2.28 -17.85 -16.98
C PRO A 159 -0.82 -17.69 -16.52
N THR A 160 0.09 -17.41 -17.44
CA THR A 160 1.47 -17.06 -17.12
C THR A 160 1.64 -15.55 -17.11
N SER A 161 1.59 -14.96 -15.92
CA SER A 161 2.02 -13.57 -15.74
C SER A 161 3.46 -13.41 -16.22
N ILE A 162 3.67 -12.44 -17.13
CA ILE A 162 4.98 -12.20 -17.72
C ILE A 162 5.77 -11.40 -16.69
N ARG A 163 6.87 -11.98 -16.19
CA ARG A 163 7.81 -11.25 -15.35
C ARG A 163 8.99 -10.82 -16.21
N GLU A 164 9.28 -9.54 -16.18
CA GLU A 164 10.29 -8.90 -16.99
C GLU A 164 11.23 -8.10 -16.08
N CYS A 165 12.46 -7.91 -16.53
CA CYS A 165 13.36 -6.96 -15.90
C CYS A 165 12.97 -5.54 -16.31
N LEU A 166 13.12 -4.60 -15.37
CA LEU A 166 12.98 -3.19 -15.68
C LEU A 166 13.98 -2.78 -16.78
N LYS A 167 13.63 -1.76 -17.57
CA LYS A 167 14.52 -1.24 -18.61
C LYS A 167 15.88 -0.87 -18.00
N GLY A 168 16.97 -1.32 -18.62
CA GLY A 168 18.35 -1.16 -18.12
C GLY A 168 18.86 -2.31 -17.24
N PHE A 169 18.02 -3.31 -16.97
CA PHE A 169 18.35 -4.48 -16.16
C PHE A 169 18.29 -5.77 -16.96
N VAL A 170 19.09 -6.74 -16.55
CA VAL A 170 19.16 -8.09 -17.11
C VAL A 170 18.94 -9.12 -15.99
N PRO A 171 18.49 -10.34 -16.33
CA PRO A 171 18.35 -11.41 -15.34
C PRO A 171 19.66 -11.64 -14.59
N LYS A 172 19.55 -11.98 -13.30
CA LYS A 172 20.73 -12.35 -12.50
C LYS A 172 21.38 -13.65 -13.00
N SER A 173 20.59 -14.59 -13.48
CA SER A 173 21.01 -15.82 -14.16
C SER A 173 20.10 -16.05 -15.35
N ASP A 174 20.68 -16.16 -16.54
CA ASP A 174 19.95 -16.44 -17.76
C ASP A 174 19.41 -17.88 -17.78
N GLU A 175 20.11 -18.81 -17.11
CA GLU A 175 19.70 -20.21 -16.95
C GLU A 175 18.39 -20.31 -16.14
N GLU A 176 18.38 -19.78 -14.92
CA GLU A 176 17.17 -19.80 -14.06
C GLU A 176 15.99 -19.12 -14.76
N TRP A 177 16.27 -17.98 -15.41
CA TRP A 177 15.25 -17.20 -16.10
C TRP A 177 14.61 -17.96 -17.27
N SER A 178 15.43 -18.69 -18.03
CA SER A 178 14.99 -19.52 -19.16
C SER A 178 14.19 -20.75 -18.71
N GLU A 179 14.50 -21.29 -17.54
CA GLU A 179 13.74 -22.37 -16.89
C GLU A 179 12.44 -21.89 -16.22
N GLY A 180 12.21 -20.57 -16.20
CA GLY A 180 11.02 -19.95 -15.64
C GLY A 180 11.14 -19.56 -14.17
N ASN A 181 12.27 -19.87 -13.53
CA ASN A 181 12.57 -19.41 -12.18
C ASN A 181 13.08 -17.96 -12.21
N ARG A 182 12.26 -17.05 -11.70
CA ARG A 182 12.54 -15.59 -11.72
C ARG A 182 12.66 -14.99 -10.33
N THR A 183 12.84 -15.83 -9.31
CA THR A 183 12.99 -15.37 -7.92
C THR A 183 14.32 -14.65 -7.70
N GLY A 184 15.34 -14.99 -8.49
CA GLY A 184 16.67 -14.34 -8.45
C GLY A 184 16.66 -12.86 -8.85
N GLY A 185 15.60 -12.40 -9.53
CA GLY A 185 15.42 -11.01 -9.94
C GLY A 185 16.40 -10.58 -11.04
N CYS A 186 16.63 -9.27 -11.10
CA CYS A 186 17.40 -8.61 -12.13
C CYS A 186 18.54 -7.77 -11.53
N VAL A 187 19.56 -7.52 -12.33
CA VAL A 187 20.75 -6.74 -11.97
C VAL A 187 21.05 -5.71 -13.05
N TRP A 188 21.80 -4.67 -12.68
CA TRP A 188 22.25 -3.64 -13.60
C TRP A 188 23.02 -4.23 -14.77
N GLN A 189 22.68 -3.82 -15.99
CA GLN A 189 23.47 -4.17 -17.17
C GLN A 189 24.81 -3.43 -17.22
N THR A 190 24.87 -2.20 -16.68
CA THR A 190 26.04 -1.32 -16.64
C THR A 190 26.24 -0.74 -15.24
N LYS A 191 27.51 -0.60 -14.80
CA LYS A 191 27.82 -0.01 -13.48
C LYS A 191 27.55 1.49 -13.47
N LEU A 192 26.85 1.97 -12.44
CA LEU A 192 26.55 3.39 -12.24
C LEU A 192 27.83 4.21 -11.99
N SER A 193 27.84 5.46 -12.45
CA SER A 193 28.99 6.37 -12.33
C SER A 193 29.27 6.77 -10.87
N CYS A 194 28.23 6.73 -10.02
CA CYS A 194 28.32 7.00 -8.58
C CYS A 194 29.24 6.00 -7.84
N GLU A 195 29.32 4.74 -8.29
CA GLU A 195 30.20 3.73 -7.70
C GLU A 195 31.69 3.95 -8.04
N SER A 196 31.99 4.82 -9.02
CA SER A 196 33.33 5.00 -9.57
C SER A 196 34.09 6.24 -9.06
N ASN A 197 33.45 7.23 -8.42
CA ASN A 197 34.10 8.52 -8.13
C ASN A 197 33.62 9.18 -6.81
N THR A 198 34.42 9.07 -5.75
CA THR A 198 34.08 9.52 -4.40
C THR A 198 34.42 10.99 -4.09
N ASN A 199 35.11 11.74 -4.95
CA ASN A 199 35.67 13.06 -4.58
C ASN A 199 35.33 14.26 -5.50
N LYS A 200 34.24 14.23 -6.29
CA LYS A 200 33.81 15.41 -7.07
C LYS A 200 32.32 15.71 -6.91
N SER A 201 32.03 16.98 -6.64
CA SER A 201 30.70 17.59 -6.66
C SER A 201 29.97 17.30 -7.97
N VAL A 202 28.67 17.04 -7.86
CA VAL A 202 27.76 16.57 -8.93
C VAL A 202 27.67 17.54 -10.11
N THR A 203 27.95 18.84 -9.91
CA THR A 203 27.91 19.86 -10.98
C THR A 203 29.08 19.80 -11.97
N LEU A 204 30.09 18.95 -11.75
CA LEU A 204 31.31 18.87 -12.58
C LEU A 204 31.54 17.49 -13.24
N ARG A 205 30.59 16.55 -13.15
CA ARG A 205 30.67 15.27 -13.87
C ARG A 205 30.08 15.47 -15.26
N GLY A 206 30.87 15.33 -16.33
CA GLY A 206 30.31 15.11 -17.67
C GLY A 206 29.42 13.87 -17.69
N LYS A 207 28.49 13.76 -18.66
CA LYS A 207 27.48 12.69 -18.86
C LYS A 207 27.32 11.77 -17.64
N GLY A 208 26.63 12.29 -16.63
CA GLY A 208 26.41 11.63 -15.36
C GLY A 208 25.29 10.60 -15.41
N ASP A 209 24.96 10.03 -14.26
CA ASP A 209 23.76 9.21 -14.12
C ASP A 209 22.51 10.10 -14.30
N GLY A 210 21.58 9.71 -15.18
CA GLY A 210 20.27 10.31 -15.43
C GLY A 210 19.11 9.44 -14.94
N PHE A 211 17.87 9.74 -15.34
CA PHE A 211 16.69 8.94 -14.98
C PHE A 211 15.75 8.71 -16.17
N SER A 212 15.25 7.48 -16.32
CA SER A 212 14.17 7.13 -17.25
C SER A 212 12.83 7.05 -16.54
N LYS A 213 11.84 7.79 -17.04
CA LYS A 213 10.48 7.78 -16.50
C LYS A 213 9.75 6.48 -16.85
N MET A 214 9.15 5.86 -15.84
CA MET A 214 8.27 4.71 -15.96
C MET A 214 6.83 5.12 -15.63
N VAL A 215 5.86 4.46 -16.25
CA VAL A 215 4.43 4.78 -16.10
C VAL A 215 3.66 3.48 -15.90
N GLY A 216 2.62 3.51 -15.05
CA GLY A 216 1.76 2.35 -14.81
C GLY A 216 2.37 1.29 -13.89
N LEU A 217 3.34 1.66 -13.06
CA LEU A 217 3.94 0.77 -12.05
C LEU A 217 3.44 1.12 -10.65
N LYS A 218 3.20 0.09 -9.83
CA LYS A 218 3.00 0.24 -8.39
C LYS A 218 4.34 0.57 -7.73
N VAL A 219 4.33 1.54 -6.81
CA VAL A 219 5.52 1.88 -6.04
C VAL A 219 5.90 0.73 -5.07
N PRO A 220 7.20 0.41 -4.91
CA PRO A 220 7.66 -0.60 -3.96
C PRO A 220 7.32 -0.31 -2.50
N ASP A 221 7.34 -1.37 -1.69
CA ASP A 221 6.96 -1.28 -0.28
C ASP A 221 8.07 -0.71 0.64
N PHE A 222 9.33 -0.72 0.18
CA PHE A 222 10.49 -0.23 0.92
C PHE A 222 11.00 1.06 0.31
N HIS A 223 10.68 2.16 0.96
CA HIS A 223 11.08 3.47 0.50
C HIS A 223 11.51 4.40 1.62
N GLU A 224 12.32 5.37 1.23
CA GLU A 224 12.66 6.50 2.07
C GLU A 224 11.73 7.67 1.75
N TYR A 225 11.07 8.16 2.80
CA TYR A 225 10.21 9.35 2.74
C TYR A 225 11.08 10.60 2.83
N ILE A 226 11.07 11.41 1.78
CA ILE A 226 11.70 12.72 1.79
C ILE A 226 10.67 13.79 1.45
N MET A 227 10.55 14.79 2.34
CA MET A 227 9.77 15.99 2.06
C MET A 227 10.48 16.78 0.97
N SER A 228 9.79 17.03 -0.15
CA SER A 228 10.30 17.83 -1.25
C SER A 228 9.19 18.70 -1.81
N SER A 229 9.53 19.91 -2.25
CA SER A 229 8.56 20.86 -2.79
C SER A 229 8.07 20.49 -4.19
N ASP A 230 8.90 19.80 -4.97
CA ASP A 230 8.61 19.45 -6.36
C ASP A 230 9.42 18.23 -6.85
N ALA A 231 9.03 17.71 -8.01
CA ALA A 231 9.63 16.53 -8.61
C ALA A 231 11.11 16.73 -9.00
N GLU A 232 11.55 17.96 -9.28
CA GLU A 232 12.93 18.23 -9.69
C GLU A 232 13.86 18.26 -8.48
N GLU A 233 13.42 18.82 -7.36
CA GLU A 233 14.17 18.74 -6.10
C GLU A 233 14.32 17.28 -5.65
N CYS A 234 13.25 16.47 -5.74
CA CYS A 234 13.29 15.04 -5.46
C CYS A 234 14.33 14.30 -6.33
N LYS A 235 14.37 14.62 -7.63
CA LYS A 235 15.37 14.10 -8.57
C LYS A 235 16.79 14.49 -8.17
N ILE A 236 17.03 15.77 -7.86
CA ILE A 236 18.35 16.27 -7.45
C ILE A 236 18.83 15.58 -6.17
N GLN A 237 17.94 15.40 -5.19
CA GLN A 237 18.27 14.68 -3.96
C GLN A 237 18.66 13.22 -4.22
N CYS A 238 17.92 12.54 -5.11
CA CYS A 238 18.25 11.17 -5.51
C CYS A 238 19.57 11.10 -6.32
N LEU A 239 19.85 12.08 -7.19
CA LEU A 239 21.14 12.17 -7.90
C LEU A 239 22.32 12.31 -6.94
N ASN A 240 22.15 13.11 -5.88
CA ASN A 240 23.17 13.36 -4.87
C ASN A 240 23.38 12.19 -3.90
N ASN A 241 22.46 11.22 -3.87
CA ASN A 241 22.56 10.02 -3.05
C ASN A 241 22.93 8.80 -3.92
N CYS A 242 24.18 8.32 -3.79
CA CYS A 242 24.62 7.16 -4.57
C CYS A 242 23.86 5.86 -4.25
N SER A 243 23.25 5.76 -3.08
CA SER A 243 22.39 4.63 -2.71
C SER A 243 20.98 4.74 -3.29
N CYS A 244 20.61 5.89 -3.88
CA CYS A 244 19.31 6.09 -4.48
C CYS A 244 19.25 5.49 -5.89
N LEU A 245 18.37 4.49 -6.06
CA LEU A 245 18.19 3.78 -7.34
C LEU A 245 17.07 4.37 -8.20
N ALA A 246 16.05 4.93 -7.55
CA ALA A 246 14.85 5.41 -8.20
C ALA A 246 14.16 6.46 -7.33
N TYR A 247 13.36 7.32 -7.95
CA TYR A 247 12.49 8.24 -7.22
C TYR A 247 11.07 8.23 -7.77
N ALA A 248 10.10 8.50 -6.90
CA ALA A 248 8.73 8.84 -7.27
C ALA A 248 8.33 10.14 -6.59
N TYR A 249 7.64 11.00 -7.32
CA TYR A 249 7.03 12.20 -6.76
C TYR A 249 5.53 11.99 -6.72
N VAL A 250 4.99 11.82 -5.51
CA VAL A 250 3.57 11.57 -5.28
C VAL A 250 2.94 12.89 -4.87
N ASN A 251 2.18 13.49 -5.79
CA ASN A 251 1.24 14.56 -5.44
C ASN A 251 0.12 13.92 -4.64
N ALA A 252 0.16 14.10 -3.33
CA ALA A 252 -0.88 13.65 -2.42
C ALA A 252 -2.12 14.58 -2.51
N GLU A 253 -2.68 14.77 -3.71
CA GLU A 253 -4.05 15.28 -3.82
C GLU A 253 -5.09 14.18 -3.50
N PHE A 254 -4.70 12.90 -3.61
CA PHE A 254 -5.56 11.73 -3.36
C PHE A 254 -5.31 11.01 -2.02
N SER A 255 -4.38 11.54 -1.21
CA SER A 255 -4.24 11.22 0.22
C SER A 255 -4.17 12.57 0.91
N PHE A 256 -4.97 12.85 1.93
CA PHE A 256 -5.14 14.18 2.55
C PHE A 256 -3.87 14.86 3.15
N LEU A 257 -2.66 14.40 2.80
CA LEU A 257 -1.41 15.13 2.98
C LEU A 257 -1.30 16.20 1.87
N SER A 258 -1.44 17.48 2.22
CA SER A 258 -1.22 18.62 1.30
C SER A 258 0.25 18.85 0.89
N HIS A 259 1.06 17.78 0.85
CA HIS A 259 2.48 17.83 0.52
C HIS A 259 2.77 16.76 -0.52
N ALA A 260 3.50 17.15 -1.55
CA ALA A 260 4.04 16.17 -2.44
C ALA A 260 5.24 15.45 -1.81
N VAL A 261 5.40 14.18 -2.13
CA VAL A 261 6.33 13.29 -1.43
C VAL A 261 7.34 12.73 -2.41
N CYS A 262 8.61 12.84 -2.05
CA CYS A 262 9.70 12.14 -2.72
C CYS A 262 9.88 10.77 -2.07
N ILE A 263 9.76 9.72 -2.89
CA ILE A 263 9.95 8.34 -2.48
C ILE A 263 11.25 7.87 -3.13
N THR A 264 12.35 7.87 -2.38
CA THR A 264 13.65 7.37 -2.87
C THR A 264 13.73 5.86 -2.67
N ASN A 265 14.42 5.18 -3.60
CA ASN A 265 14.43 3.71 -3.74
C ASN A 265 13.08 3.09 -4.12
N SER A 266 12.24 3.86 -4.81
CA SER A 266 10.95 3.39 -5.37
C SER A 266 10.80 3.69 -6.85
N PHE A 267 10.31 2.70 -7.61
CA PHE A 267 10.31 2.68 -9.07
C PHE A 267 9.17 3.47 -9.71
N CYS A 268 9.35 4.79 -9.86
CA CYS A 268 8.63 5.57 -10.89
C CYS A 268 9.57 6.19 -11.91
N GLN A 269 10.80 6.55 -11.53
CA GLN A 269 11.88 6.87 -12.48
C GLN A 269 13.16 6.16 -12.06
N MET A 270 13.83 5.49 -13.01
CA MET A 270 14.99 4.63 -12.75
C MET A 270 16.30 5.27 -13.20
N LYS A 271 17.36 5.18 -12.37
CA LYS A 271 18.63 5.88 -12.56
C LYS A 271 19.47 5.28 -13.70
N GLU A 272 19.45 5.82 -14.91
CA GLU A 272 20.23 5.31 -16.05
C GLU A 272 21.56 6.08 -16.23
N ILE A 273 22.43 5.65 -17.14
CA ILE A 273 23.63 6.42 -17.55
C ILE A 273 23.30 7.13 -18.87
N GLU A 274 23.52 8.44 -18.98
CA GLU A 274 23.19 9.23 -20.19
C GLU A 274 24.27 9.22 -21.28
#